data_AF-A0A529MZ94-F1
#
_entry.id   AF-A0A529MZ94-F1
#
_cell.length_a   1.000
_cell.length_b   1.000
_cell.length_c   1.000
_cell.angle_alpha   90.00
_cell.angle_beta   90.00
_cell.angle_gamma   90.00
#
_symmetry.space_group_name_H-M   'P 1'
#
loop_
_entity.id
_entity.type
_entity.pdbx_description
1 polymer ?
#
loop_
_entity_poly.entity_id
_entity_poly.type
_entity_poly.pdbx_seq_one_letter_code
_entity_poly.pdbx_strand_id
1 'polypeptide(L)'
;AIGVTTLEALAAEAAASFPGRAVLAALDAGREEIHAAAFDKALVLTYGPVVATLAQATAIAVETSAVLAGTAAEEIAASGGRAFDIGPTGATADIAVYARLAAEKGAGEKPKPLYLRGADAKPQAGFILPRQDHDPKK
;
A
#
# COMPACT_ATOMS: atom_id res chain seq x y z
N ALA A 1 6.93 -4.31 -19.46
CA ALA A 1 6.37 -4.52 -18.11
C ALA A 1 5.94 -3.17 -17.57
N ILE A 2 4.85 -3.12 -16.80
CA ILE A 2 4.22 -1.88 -16.33
C ILE A 2 4.06 -2.00 -14.81
N GLY A 3 4.40 -0.95 -14.07
CA GLY A 3 4.30 -0.93 -12.60
C GLY A 3 2.90 -0.53 -12.13
N VAL A 4 2.34 -1.34 -11.24
CA VAL A 4 1.11 -1.04 -10.51
C VAL A 4 1.39 -1.26 -9.03
N THR A 5 1.16 -0.23 -8.21
CA THR A 5 1.31 -0.30 -6.75
C THR A 5 0.10 -1.00 -6.14
N THR A 6 0.30 -1.61 -4.98
CA THR A 6 -0.80 -2.24 -4.24
C THR A 6 -1.85 -1.22 -3.80
N LEU A 7 -1.42 -0.02 -3.40
CA LEU A 7 -2.32 1.04 -2.94
C LEU A 7 -3.22 1.57 -4.06
N GLU A 8 -2.70 1.80 -5.27
CA GLU A 8 -3.53 2.22 -6.40
C GLU A 8 -4.49 1.12 -6.86
N ALA A 9 -4.07 -0.15 -6.78
CA ALA A 9 -4.93 -1.28 -7.13
C ALA A 9 -6.10 -1.43 -6.16
N LEU A 10 -5.85 -1.31 -4.85
CA LEU A 10 -6.89 -1.30 -3.82
C LEU A 10 -7.84 -0.11 -3.99
N ALA A 11 -7.30 1.07 -4.34
CA ALA A 11 -8.12 2.25 -4.60
C ALA A 11 -9.05 2.05 -5.80
N ALA A 12 -8.53 1.48 -6.90
CA ALA A 12 -9.33 1.17 -8.08
C ALA A 12 -10.40 0.10 -7.82
N GLU A 13 -10.08 -0.93 -7.04
CA GLU A 13 -11.07 -1.95 -6.67
C GLU A 13 -12.18 -1.37 -5.78
N ALA A 14 -11.84 -0.52 -4.81
CA ALA A 14 -12.83 0.19 -4.01
C ALA A 14 -13.72 1.10 -4.87
N ALA A 15 -13.15 1.82 -5.84
CA ALA A 15 -13.91 2.69 -6.74
C ALA A 15 -14.87 1.92 -7.68
N ALA A 16 -14.66 0.61 -7.91
CA ALA A 16 -15.62 -0.20 -8.64
C ALA A 16 -16.93 -0.40 -7.85
N SER A 17 -16.85 -0.53 -6.53
CA SER A 17 -18.01 -0.62 -5.63
C SER A 17 -18.56 0.75 -5.23
N PHE A 18 -17.70 1.78 -5.22
CA PHE A 18 -18.04 3.14 -4.79
C PHE A 18 -17.64 4.18 -5.85
N PRO A 19 -18.32 4.20 -7.01
CA PRO A 19 -17.94 5.07 -8.12
C PRO A 19 -18.06 6.55 -7.76
N GLY A 20 -17.07 7.36 -8.18
CA GLY A 20 -17.06 8.81 -7.97
C GLY A 20 -16.76 9.26 -6.53
N ARG A 21 -16.31 8.36 -5.67
CA ARG A 21 -15.88 8.65 -4.30
C ARG A 21 -14.36 8.74 -4.21
N ALA A 22 -13.87 9.60 -3.32
CA ALA A 22 -12.46 9.57 -2.93
C ALA A 22 -12.16 8.28 -2.15
N VAL A 23 -10.93 7.79 -2.24
CA VAL A 23 -10.50 6.54 -1.60
C VAL A 23 -9.21 6.77 -0.83
N LEU A 24 -9.13 6.27 0.40
CA LEU A 24 -7.90 6.12 1.16
C LEU A 24 -7.53 4.64 1.17
N ALA A 25 -6.52 4.27 0.39
CA ALA A 25 -5.92 2.94 0.44
C ALA A 25 -4.86 2.93 1.55
N ALA A 26 -4.98 1.98 2.48
CA ALA A 26 -4.18 1.90 3.69
C ALA A 26 -3.87 0.44 4.04
N LEU A 27 -2.59 0.13 4.17
CA LEU A 27 -2.09 -1.17 4.56
C LEU A 27 -1.37 -1.07 5.91
N ASP A 28 -1.72 -1.94 6.84
CA ASP A 28 -0.92 -2.15 8.06
C ASP A 28 0.49 -2.62 7.66
N ALA A 29 1.50 -1.83 8.04
CA ALA A 29 2.91 -2.10 7.77
C ALA A 29 3.65 -2.67 9.01
N GLY A 30 2.91 -2.92 10.09
CA GLY A 30 3.44 -3.28 11.40
C GLY A 30 4.18 -2.13 12.08
N ARG A 31 4.59 -2.33 13.34
CA ARG A 31 5.31 -1.32 14.15
C ARG A 31 4.58 0.02 14.25
N GLU A 32 3.25 -0.02 14.37
CA GLU A 32 2.39 1.18 14.44
C GLU A 32 2.44 2.08 13.19
N GLU A 33 2.88 1.53 12.06
CA GLU A 33 2.95 2.22 10.77
C GLU A 33 1.86 1.73 9.81
N ILE A 34 1.33 2.66 9.02
CA ILE A 34 0.37 2.39 7.95
C ILE A 34 0.96 2.92 6.63
N HIS A 35 1.06 2.07 5.62
CA HIS A 35 1.32 2.54 4.25
C HIS A 35 0.02 3.09 3.66
N ALA A 36 -0.03 4.39 3.37
CA ALA A 36 -1.25 5.07 2.98
C ALA A 36 -1.08 5.88 1.69
N ALA A 37 -2.12 5.91 0.86
CA ALA A 37 -2.27 6.83 -0.26
C ALA A 37 -3.74 7.23 -0.43
N ALA A 38 -3.99 8.52 -0.63
CA ALA A 38 -5.32 9.05 -0.89
C ALA A 38 -5.48 9.37 -2.38
N PHE A 39 -6.64 9.04 -2.91
CA PHE A 39 -7.02 9.24 -4.30
C PHE A 39 -8.34 10.01 -4.35
N ASP A 40 -8.47 10.93 -5.29
CA ASP A 40 -9.73 11.61 -5.52
C ASP A 40 -10.76 10.74 -6.27
N LYS A 41 -11.92 11.32 -6.58
CA LYS A 41 -13.01 10.67 -7.32
C LYS A 41 -12.64 10.21 -8.74
N ALA A 42 -11.54 10.71 -9.29
CA ALA A 42 -11.01 10.34 -10.60
C ALA A 42 -9.82 9.37 -10.48
N LEU A 43 -9.58 8.83 -9.28
CA LEU A 43 -8.44 7.98 -8.94
C LEU A 43 -7.09 8.67 -9.16
N VAL A 44 -7.05 10.00 -9.09
CA VAL A 44 -5.81 10.76 -9.12
C VAL A 44 -5.25 10.81 -7.69
N LEU A 45 -3.97 10.49 -7.55
CA LEU A 45 -3.24 10.53 -6.28
C LEU A 45 -3.20 11.97 -5.75
N THR A 46 -3.79 12.20 -4.58
CA THR A 46 -3.84 13.51 -3.92
C THR A 46 -2.91 13.60 -2.72
N TYR A 47 -2.59 12.45 -2.09
CA TYR A 47 -1.67 12.39 -0.98
C TYR A 47 -0.93 11.04 -0.94
N GLY A 48 0.36 11.09 -0.62
CA GLY A 48 1.24 9.93 -0.57
C GLY A 48 1.70 9.42 -1.92
N PRO A 49 2.11 8.15 -2.04
CA PRO A 49 2.14 7.13 -0.98
C PRO A 49 3.15 7.46 0.15
N VAL A 50 2.76 7.24 1.41
CA VAL A 50 3.59 7.53 2.60
C VAL A 50 3.55 6.40 3.63
N VAL A 51 4.48 6.44 4.58
CA VAL A 51 4.32 5.84 5.90
C VAL A 51 3.59 6.86 6.81
N ALA A 52 2.43 6.51 7.32
CA ALA A 52 1.59 7.33 8.19
C ALA A 52 1.35 6.63 9.53
N THR A 53 1.01 7.40 10.56
CA THR A 53 0.43 6.88 11.79
C THR A 53 -1.08 6.68 11.64
N LEU A 54 -1.70 5.89 12.52
CA LEU A 54 -3.15 5.76 12.59
C LEU A 54 -3.84 7.13 12.68
N ALA A 55 -3.36 8.02 13.55
CA ALA A 55 -3.93 9.35 13.72
C ALA A 55 -3.89 10.18 12.42
N GLN A 56 -2.79 10.12 11.66
CA GLN A 56 -2.67 10.81 10.38
C GLN A 56 -3.61 10.23 9.32
N ALA A 57 -3.67 8.89 9.21
CA ALA A 57 -4.55 8.22 8.27
C ALA A 57 -6.03 8.51 8.58
N THR A 58 -6.42 8.49 9.85
CA THR A 58 -7.75 8.86 10.32
C THR A 58 -8.10 10.32 10.00
N ALA A 59 -7.16 11.26 10.20
CA ALA A 59 -7.40 12.67 9.85
C ALA A 59 -7.69 12.84 8.35
N ILE A 60 -6.90 12.19 7.49
CA ILE A 60 -7.10 12.20 6.03
C ILE A 60 -8.45 11.60 5.67
N ALA A 61 -8.81 10.46 6.26
CA ALA A 61 -10.10 9.80 6.02
C ALA A 61 -11.28 10.72 6.36
N VAL A 62 -11.25 11.37 7.53
CA VAL A 62 -12.29 12.29 7.98
C VAL A 62 -12.40 13.51 7.07
N GLU A 63 -11.27 14.14 6.75
CA GLU A 63 -11.21 15.36 5.92
C GLU A 63 -11.78 15.12 4.51
N THR A 64 -11.42 13.98 3.91
CA THR A 64 -11.82 13.64 2.54
C THR A 64 -13.16 12.92 2.45
N SER A 65 -13.70 12.46 3.59
CA SER A 65 -14.84 11.53 3.65
C SER A 65 -14.67 10.34 2.67
N ALA A 66 -13.43 9.84 2.61
CA ALA A 66 -13.00 8.79 1.71
C ALA A 66 -13.63 7.44 2.07
N VAL A 67 -13.79 6.59 1.05
CA VAL A 67 -13.95 5.15 1.21
C VAL A 67 -12.61 4.59 1.67
N LEU A 68 -12.62 3.68 2.65
CA LEU A 68 -11.41 3.07 3.19
C LEU A 68 -11.15 1.72 2.53
N ALA A 69 -9.92 1.44 2.11
CA ALA A 69 -9.55 0.17 1.49
C ALA A 69 -8.18 -0.31 1.99
N GLY A 70 -7.97 -1.62 2.02
CA GLY A 70 -6.78 -2.29 2.51
C GLY A 70 -6.88 -2.76 3.97
N THR A 71 -5.83 -3.41 4.44
CA THR A 71 -5.82 -4.10 5.75
C THR A 71 -5.97 -3.16 6.96
N ALA A 72 -5.64 -1.88 6.81
CA ALA A 72 -5.81 -0.89 7.88
C ALA A 72 -7.18 -0.17 7.86
N ALA A 73 -8.06 -0.50 6.91
CA ALA A 73 -9.32 0.22 6.72
C ALA A 73 -10.23 0.19 7.95
N GLU A 74 -10.40 -0.98 8.59
CA GLU A 74 -11.26 -1.13 9.76
C GLU A 74 -10.70 -0.40 10.99
N GLU A 75 -9.38 -0.41 11.18
CA GLU A 75 -8.71 0.29 12.28
C GLU A 75 -8.88 1.81 12.16
N ILE A 76 -8.69 2.34 10.94
CA ILE A 76 -8.90 3.76 10.63
C ILE A 76 -10.38 4.12 10.86
N ALA A 77 -11.31 3.28 10.40
CA ALA A 77 -12.75 3.51 10.58
C ALA A 77 -13.13 3.60 12.07
N ALA A 78 -12.62 2.66 12.88
CA ALA A 78 -12.87 2.61 14.32
C ALA A 78 -12.28 3.83 15.04
N SER A 79 -11.12 4.33 14.59
CA SER A 79 -10.47 5.52 15.15
C SER A 79 -11.17 6.83 14.80
N GLY A 80 -11.87 6.91 13.67
CA GLY A 80 -12.43 8.16 13.15
C GLY A 80 -13.72 8.65 13.80
N GLY A 81 -14.31 7.91 14.74
CA GLY A 81 -15.48 8.35 15.52
C GLY A 81 -16.74 8.63 14.68
N ARG A 82 -16.77 8.18 13.42
CA ARG A 82 -17.90 8.28 12.49
C ARG A 82 -17.98 7.03 11.62
N ALA A 83 -19.12 6.82 10.98
CA ALA A 83 -19.25 5.75 9.99
C ALA A 83 -18.45 6.08 8.71
N PHE A 84 -17.78 5.07 8.18
CA PHE A 84 -17.09 5.09 6.89
C PHE A 84 -17.61 3.98 6.00
N ASP A 85 -17.60 4.23 4.69
CA ASP A 85 -17.74 3.19 3.70
C ASP A 85 -16.40 2.42 3.61
N ILE A 86 -16.46 1.10 3.68
CA ILE A 86 -15.28 0.23 3.63
C ILE A 86 -15.34 -0.61 2.35
N GLY A 87 -14.30 -0.49 1.54
CA GLY A 87 -14.07 -1.30 0.34
C GLY A 87 -13.34 -2.62 0.67
N PRO A 88 -12.51 -3.14 -0.24
CA PRO A 88 -11.75 -4.36 0.00
C PRO A 88 -10.81 -4.20 1.21
N THR A 89 -10.78 -5.18 2.12
CA THR A 89 -9.93 -5.17 3.33
C THR A 89 -8.71 -6.09 3.21
N GLY A 90 -8.47 -6.66 2.01
CA GLY A 90 -7.33 -7.52 1.73
C GLY A 90 -5.99 -6.77 1.65
N ALA A 91 -4.90 -7.54 1.74
CA ALA A 91 -3.53 -7.00 1.56
C ALA A 91 -3.21 -6.63 0.10
N THR A 92 -4.00 -7.14 -0.84
CA THR A 92 -3.88 -6.86 -2.28
C THR A 92 -5.28 -6.78 -2.89
N ALA A 93 -5.36 -6.15 -4.07
CA ALA A 93 -6.55 -6.19 -4.89
C ALA A 93 -6.67 -7.51 -5.70
N ASP A 94 -7.79 -7.72 -6.37
CA ASP A 94 -7.93 -8.78 -7.38
C ASP A 94 -6.92 -8.59 -8.53
N ILE A 95 -6.30 -9.67 -9.00
CA ILE A 95 -5.27 -9.62 -10.04
C ILE A 95 -5.77 -9.00 -11.36
N ALA A 96 -7.06 -9.14 -11.68
CA ALA A 96 -7.67 -8.52 -12.86
C ALA A 96 -7.67 -6.98 -12.76
N VAL A 97 -7.70 -6.41 -11.56
CA VAL A 97 -7.59 -4.96 -11.33
C VAL A 97 -6.20 -4.48 -11.71
N TYR A 98 -5.15 -5.17 -11.26
CA TYR A 98 -3.77 -4.86 -11.65
C TYR A 98 -3.58 -4.93 -13.17
N ALA A 99 -4.11 -5.98 -13.82
CA ALA A 99 -4.01 -6.16 -15.26
C ALA A 99 -4.68 -5.01 -16.03
N ARG A 100 -5.87 -4.57 -15.58
CA ARG A 100 -6.59 -3.44 -16.18
C ARG A 100 -5.82 -2.12 -16.04
N LEU A 101 -5.38 -1.80 -14.83
CA LEU A 101 -4.59 -0.59 -14.56
C LEU A 101 -3.29 -0.57 -15.39
N ALA A 102 -2.61 -1.70 -15.50
CA ALA A 102 -1.43 -1.83 -16.34
C ALA A 102 -1.77 -1.57 -17.83
N ALA A 103 -2.85 -2.15 -18.34
CA ALA A 103 -3.27 -1.95 -19.73
C ALA A 103 -3.60 -0.47 -20.05
N GLU A 104 -4.25 0.23 -19.11
CA GLU A 104 -4.61 1.65 -19.25
C GLU A 104 -3.40 2.60 -19.22
N LYS A 105 -2.40 2.31 -18.36
CA LYS A 105 -1.18 3.12 -18.28
C LYS A 105 -0.30 3.06 -19.53
N GLY A 106 -0.32 1.93 -20.24
CA GLY A 106 0.54 1.70 -21.39
C GLY A 106 2.02 1.54 -21.03
N ALA A 107 2.86 1.28 -22.04
CA ALA A 107 4.28 1.03 -21.84
C ALA A 107 5.01 2.29 -21.32
N GLY A 108 5.84 2.10 -20.30
CA GLY A 108 6.67 3.15 -19.72
C GLY A 108 8.04 2.63 -19.28
N GLU A 109 8.63 3.27 -18.27
CA GLU A 109 9.88 2.79 -17.69
C GLU A 109 9.75 1.38 -17.09
N LYS A 110 10.88 0.68 -17.00
CA LYS A 110 10.93 -0.59 -16.26
C LYS A 110 10.48 -0.33 -14.82
N PRO A 111 9.50 -1.09 -14.30
CA PRO A 111 9.01 -0.90 -12.95
C PRO A 111 10.13 -1.15 -11.94
N LYS A 112 10.13 -0.35 -10.87
CA LYS A 112 11.06 -0.44 -9.74
C LYS A 112 10.26 -0.58 -8.45
N PRO A 113 10.76 -1.32 -7.44
CA PRO A 113 10.11 -1.37 -6.13
C PRO A 113 9.99 0.04 -5.53
N LEU A 114 8.84 0.32 -4.93
CA LEU A 114 8.60 1.54 -4.17
C LEU A 114 8.91 1.28 -2.70
N TYR A 115 10.03 1.81 -2.22
CA TYR A 115 10.39 1.77 -0.80
C TYR A 115 9.88 3.03 -0.11
N LEU A 116 8.93 2.87 0.82
CA LEU A 116 8.37 3.99 1.60
C LEU A 116 9.24 4.34 2.81
N ARG A 117 10.10 3.41 3.25
CA ARG A 117 11.14 3.65 4.27
C ARG A 117 12.47 3.98 3.60
N GLY A 118 13.27 4.79 4.29
CA GLY A 118 14.70 4.92 4.00
C GLY A 118 15.43 3.58 4.21
N ALA A 119 16.62 3.46 3.63
CA ALA A 119 17.46 2.29 3.86
C ALA A 119 17.90 2.21 5.33
N ASP A 120 17.38 1.23 6.07
CA ASP A 120 17.72 0.96 7.48
C ASP A 120 18.63 -0.29 7.63
N ALA A 121 19.22 -0.75 6.52
CA ALA A 121 20.16 -1.86 6.55
C ALA A 121 21.45 -1.43 7.27
N LYS A 122 21.65 -1.94 8.48
CA LYS A 122 22.94 -1.82 9.18
C LYS A 122 23.95 -2.76 8.51
N PRO A 123 25.18 -2.32 8.21
CA PRO A 123 26.24 -3.21 7.77
C PRO A 123 26.39 -4.38 8.76
N GLN A 124 26.51 -5.60 8.27
CA GLN A 124 26.75 -6.76 9.12
C GLN A 124 28.13 -6.62 9.78
N ALA A 125 28.16 -6.11 11.02
CA ALA A 125 29.39 -5.76 11.73
C ALA A 125 29.90 -6.85 12.70
N GLY A 126 29.40 -8.08 12.61
CA GLY A 126 29.81 -9.13 13.53
C GLY A 126 29.48 -10.53 13.02
N PHE A 127 30.51 -11.37 13.02
CA PHE A 127 30.48 -12.81 12.72
C PHE A 127 30.37 -13.17 11.23
N ILE A 128 31.54 -13.41 10.64
CA ILE A 128 31.67 -14.16 9.38
C ILE A 128 31.55 -15.64 9.76
N LEU A 129 30.49 -16.31 9.31
CA LEU A 129 30.44 -17.77 9.36
C LEU A 129 31.55 -18.30 8.43
N PRO A 130 32.51 -19.09 8.92
CA PRO A 130 33.49 -19.70 8.05
C PRO A 130 32.75 -20.58 7.02
N ARG A 131 33.19 -20.51 5.75
CA ARG A 131 32.68 -21.42 4.73
C ARG A 131 33.06 -22.82 5.18
N GLN A 132 32.10 -23.74 5.14
CA GLN A 132 32.37 -25.14 5.41
C GLN A 132 33.27 -25.65 4.28
N ASP A 133 34.53 -25.94 4.58
CA ASP A 133 35.40 -26.60 3.63
C ASP A 133 34.80 -27.96 3.30
N HIS A 134 34.55 -28.19 2.01
CA HIS A 134 34.10 -29.49 1.52
C HIS A 134 35.25 -30.47 1.69
N ASP A 135 35.24 -31.26 2.77
CA ASP A 135 36.22 -32.33 3.01
C ASP A 135 35.96 -33.45 1.99
N PRO A 136 36.83 -33.66 0.98
CA PRO A 136 36.60 -34.68 -0.04
C PRO A 136 37.18 -36.01 0.48
N LYS A 137 36.57 -36.59 1.51
CA LYS A 137 36.86 -37.96 1.93
C LYS A 137 35.61 -38.67 2.44
N LYS A 138 34.92 -39.37 1.54
CA LYS A 138 34.61 -40.80 1.68
C LYS A 138 34.62 -41.44 0.29
#